data_AF-A0A2N6GAG9-F1
#
_entry.id   AF-A0A2N6GAG9-F1
#
_cell.length_a   1.000
_cell.length_b   1.000
_cell.length_c   1.000
_cell.angle_alpha   90.00
_cell.angle_beta   90.00
_cell.angle_gamma   90.00
#
_symmetry.space_group_name_H-M   'P 1'
#
loop_
_entity.id
_entity.type
_entity.pdbx_description
1 polymer ?
#
loop_
_entity_poly.entity_id
_entity_poly.type
_entity_poly.pdbx_seq_one_letter_code
_entity_poly.pdbx_strand_id
1 'polypeptide(L)'
;MEIDLNQSYRLAEKKVRLPLKNYPVQLNVGQSRSDLHIYPERPINQPMRDIHAENYIIFDPNQYYKTISGFIRLSSGDKIILGKNQGNQKNLINLPQNLSTRHLSIENDAGKLIFKSIDEKHGACIAPLLKDKDLSRISKWRMAKLKRIGAIFGGKIERLPPDDAFKTIKQVNKLLESEAYRAKDSRGKPGGVVEIPAGMSTFLIGDLHTKIDNLLVVLSQNGFLEAMKKGRACLVILGDAVHNEEEGELEEMESSLLIMDFIFKLKIHFPNQVFYLRGNHDSFSEEIGKRGVPQGMLWERTLIAERGEAYKDEMARFYRRLPYVAYSKRFIACHAAPPVSSITLKKLININDNKPLMNELVNNRLRRPNKPAGYFKREIKKFRECFGVDKETPVIVGHTPMTDDATMWSDVGDIPNHHVIYASHKDWVGVMVQLGHKMLPLVYPAESLVPLINSLD
;
A
#
# COMPACT_ATOMS: atom_id res chain seq x y z
N MET A 1 -3.33 8.42 37.92
CA MET A 1 -4.72 8.12 38.33
C MET A 1 -5.32 7.24 37.24
N GLU A 2 -5.90 6.11 37.59
CA GLU A 2 -6.68 5.30 36.65
C GLU A 2 -8.12 5.79 36.66
N ILE A 3 -8.75 5.90 35.49
CA ILE A 3 -10.15 6.31 35.36
C ILE A 3 -10.91 5.35 34.46
N ASP A 4 -12.17 5.10 34.80
CA ASP A 4 -13.15 4.52 33.89
C ASP A 4 -13.98 5.65 33.26
N LEU A 5 -14.03 5.69 31.94
CA LEU A 5 -14.52 6.85 31.19
C LEU A 5 -15.98 6.64 30.77
N ASN A 6 -16.91 7.15 31.58
CA ASN A 6 -18.35 7.18 31.27
C ASN A 6 -18.84 8.55 30.77
N GLN A 7 -18.05 9.60 30.96
CA GLN A 7 -18.30 10.97 30.54
C GLN A 7 -16.99 11.65 30.13
N SER A 8 -17.09 12.84 29.55
CA SER A 8 -15.91 13.64 29.18
C SER A 8 -15.04 13.95 30.40
N TYR A 9 -13.73 13.77 30.25
CA TYR A 9 -12.73 14.01 31.27
C TYR A 9 -11.66 14.98 30.77
N ARG A 10 -11.47 16.09 31.50
CA ARG A 10 -10.43 17.08 31.20
C ARG A 10 -9.07 16.58 31.71
N LEU A 11 -8.12 16.42 30.79
CA LEU A 11 -6.76 16.05 31.12
C LEU A 11 -6.07 17.24 31.82
N ALA A 12 -5.84 17.09 33.13
CA ALA A 12 -5.09 18.03 33.96
C ALA A 12 -3.59 17.61 34.05
N GLU A 13 -2.82 18.22 34.96
CA GLU A 13 -1.37 17.99 35.10
C GLU A 13 -0.97 16.55 35.49
N LYS A 14 -1.89 15.79 36.09
CA LYS A 14 -1.62 14.41 36.54
C LYS A 14 -1.72 13.43 35.38
N LYS A 15 -0.84 12.41 35.38
CA LYS A 15 -0.95 11.26 34.47
C LYS A 15 -2.30 10.56 34.68
N VAL A 16 -3.03 10.38 33.59
CA VAL A 16 -4.31 9.66 33.52
C VAL A 16 -4.09 8.35 32.80
N ARG A 17 -4.43 7.23 33.43
CA ARG A 17 -4.42 5.90 32.81
C ARG A 17 -5.85 5.53 32.45
N LEU A 18 -6.06 5.11 31.22
CA LEU A 18 -7.34 4.73 30.66
C LEU A 18 -7.24 3.30 30.12
N PRO A 19 -7.76 2.31 30.85
CA PRO A 19 -7.91 0.96 30.32
C PRO A 19 -9.06 0.95 29.31
N LEU A 20 -8.76 1.10 28.02
CA LEU A 20 -9.78 1.07 26.98
C LEU A 20 -10.31 -0.37 26.81
N LYS A 21 -11.47 -0.63 27.38
CA LYS A 21 -12.20 -1.90 27.19
C LYS A 21 -13.09 -1.81 25.95
N ASN A 22 -12.50 -2.01 24.78
CA ASN A 22 -13.22 -2.27 23.53
C ASN A 22 -14.09 -1.13 22.98
N TYR A 23 -13.88 0.11 23.43
CA TYR A 23 -14.57 1.28 22.88
C TYR A 23 -13.58 2.34 22.39
N PRO A 24 -13.93 3.09 21.34
CA PRO A 24 -13.14 4.22 20.87
C PRO A 24 -13.35 5.45 21.76
N VAL A 25 -12.40 6.38 21.71
CA VAL A 25 -12.50 7.67 22.40
C VAL A 25 -12.25 8.83 21.45
N GLN A 26 -12.88 9.95 21.77
CA GLN A 26 -12.56 11.23 21.16
C GLN A 26 -11.57 11.97 22.06
N LEU A 27 -10.50 12.47 21.44
CA LEU A 27 -9.50 13.32 22.04
C LEU A 27 -9.63 14.72 21.42
N ASN A 28 -9.99 15.69 22.24
CA ASN A 28 -9.99 17.10 21.89
C ASN A 28 -8.67 17.75 22.32
N VAL A 29 -7.92 18.28 21.36
CA VAL A 29 -6.66 19.01 21.62
C VAL A 29 -6.78 20.49 21.27
N GLY A 30 -6.31 21.36 22.18
CA GLY A 30 -6.23 22.80 21.99
C GLY A 30 -7.56 23.55 22.09
N GLN A 31 -7.50 24.88 21.99
CA GLN A 31 -8.67 25.77 22.10
C GLN A 31 -9.61 25.68 20.89
N SER A 32 -9.08 25.40 19.70
CA SER A 32 -9.88 25.18 18.48
C SER A 32 -10.54 23.80 18.42
N ARG A 33 -10.36 22.95 19.45
CA ARG A 33 -10.91 21.59 19.59
C ARG A 33 -10.77 20.75 18.31
N SER A 34 -9.54 20.44 17.92
CA SER A 34 -9.38 19.36 16.93
C SER A 34 -9.86 18.06 17.54
N ASP A 35 -10.91 17.51 16.93
CA ASP A 35 -11.43 16.19 17.26
C ASP A 35 -10.50 15.15 16.65
N LEU A 36 -9.71 14.47 17.47
CA LEU A 36 -9.03 13.25 17.08
C LEU A 36 -9.80 12.07 17.63
N HIS A 37 -9.86 10.99 16.86
CA HIS A 37 -10.47 9.73 17.30
C HIS A 37 -9.35 8.71 17.56
N ILE A 38 -9.41 8.03 18.69
CA ILE A 38 -8.53 6.92 19.04
C ILE A 38 -9.38 5.65 19.01
N TYR A 39 -9.13 4.80 18.02
CA TYR A 39 -9.84 3.54 17.86
C TYR A 39 -8.92 2.37 18.18
N PRO A 40 -9.42 1.35 18.89
CA PRO A 40 -8.75 0.06 18.97
C PRO A 40 -8.58 -0.52 17.56
N GLU A 41 -7.36 -0.89 17.18
CA GLU A 41 -7.12 -1.50 15.88
C GLU A 41 -7.41 -3.00 15.94
N ARG A 42 -8.30 -3.47 15.06
CA ARG A 42 -8.83 -4.84 15.10
C ARG A 42 -9.05 -5.39 13.69
N PRO A 43 -8.80 -6.69 13.49
CA PRO A 43 -9.29 -7.40 12.33
C PRO A 43 -10.82 -7.32 12.25
N ILE A 44 -11.36 -7.11 11.04
CA ILE A 44 -12.80 -6.99 10.79
C ILE A 44 -13.53 -8.32 10.99
N ASN A 45 -12.81 -9.44 10.82
CA ASN A 45 -13.34 -10.80 10.87
C ASN A 45 -13.37 -11.40 12.29
N GLN A 46 -12.91 -10.67 13.32
CA GLN A 46 -12.90 -11.15 14.70
C GLN A 46 -14.01 -10.51 15.56
N PRO A 47 -14.69 -11.27 16.45
CA PRO A 47 -15.76 -10.76 17.29
C PRO A 47 -15.30 -9.67 18.26
N MET A 48 -16.14 -8.65 18.51
CA MET A 48 -15.80 -7.54 19.41
C MET A 48 -15.56 -7.93 20.88
N ARG A 49 -16.04 -9.11 21.31
CA ARG A 49 -16.01 -9.54 22.71
C ARG A 49 -14.71 -10.23 23.12
N ASP A 50 -13.88 -10.64 22.17
CA ASP A 50 -12.81 -11.62 22.43
C ASP A 50 -11.39 -11.02 22.39
N ILE A 51 -11.24 -9.69 22.25
CA ILE A 51 -9.93 -9.06 22.03
C ILE A 51 -9.69 -7.88 22.96
N HIS A 52 -8.61 -7.97 23.75
CA HIS A 52 -7.92 -6.81 24.29
C HIS A 52 -7.09 -6.16 23.19
N ALA A 53 -7.36 -4.88 22.90
CA ALA A 53 -6.60 -4.20 21.86
C ALA A 53 -5.22 -3.81 22.39
N GLU A 54 -4.18 -4.35 21.75
CA GLU A 54 -2.80 -3.96 22.01
C GLU A 54 -2.37 -2.76 21.18
N ASN A 55 -3.06 -2.50 20.08
CA ASN A 55 -2.76 -1.43 19.14
C ASN A 55 -3.95 -0.47 19.01
N TYR A 56 -3.64 0.82 18.88
CA TYR A 56 -4.63 1.87 18.65
C TYR A 56 -4.24 2.72 17.44
N ILE A 57 -5.22 3.18 16.69
CA ILE A 57 -5.02 4.19 15.64
C ILE A 57 -5.62 5.52 16.08
N ILE A 58 -4.85 6.59 15.90
CA ILE A 58 -5.27 7.98 16.11
C ILE A 58 -5.44 8.65 14.75
N PHE A 59 -6.60 9.23 14.48
CA PHE A 59 -6.88 9.88 13.20
C PHE A 59 -7.84 11.07 13.34
N ASP A 60 -7.87 11.93 12.33
CA ASP A 60 -8.87 12.99 12.17
C ASP A 60 -10.15 12.39 11.53
N PRO A 61 -11.26 12.24 12.28
CA PRO A 61 -12.49 11.63 11.78
C PRO A 61 -13.19 12.47 10.71
N ASN A 62 -12.85 13.76 10.57
CA ASN A 62 -13.43 14.61 9.53
C ASN A 62 -12.82 14.33 8.16
N GLN A 63 -11.58 13.81 8.12
CA GLN A 63 -10.89 13.43 6.89
C GLN A 63 -10.94 11.92 6.63
N TYR A 64 -10.71 11.09 7.65
CA TYR A 64 -10.50 9.64 7.52
C TYR A 64 -11.60 8.89 6.79
N TYR A 65 -12.86 9.29 6.98
CA TYR A 65 -14.01 8.65 6.32
C TYR A 65 -14.40 9.29 4.97
N LYS A 66 -13.69 10.33 4.51
CA LYS A 66 -14.08 11.13 3.33
C LYS A 66 -13.02 11.16 2.23
N THR A 67 -11.75 11.08 2.61
CA THR A 67 -10.59 11.19 1.72
C THR A 67 -9.56 10.12 2.07
N ILE A 68 -8.52 9.99 1.25
CA ILE A 68 -7.31 9.28 1.68
C ILE A 68 -6.66 10.15 2.78
N SER A 69 -6.45 9.58 3.96
CA SER A 69 -5.82 10.28 5.08
C SER A 69 -4.83 9.38 5.80
N GLY A 70 -3.96 9.99 6.61
CA GLY A 70 -3.10 9.23 7.51
C GLY A 70 -3.78 8.88 8.83
N PHE A 71 -3.00 8.21 9.66
CA PHE A 71 -3.25 7.96 11.07
C PHE A 71 -1.90 7.75 11.78
N ILE A 72 -1.89 7.78 13.11
CA ILE A 72 -0.76 7.37 13.93
C ILE A 72 -1.14 6.07 14.63
N ARG A 73 -0.31 5.03 14.50
CA ARG A 73 -0.45 3.81 15.31
C ARG A 73 0.27 4.00 16.64
N LEU A 74 -0.35 3.50 17.70
CA LEU A 74 0.22 3.32 19.03
C LEU A 74 0.20 1.84 19.36
N SER A 75 1.33 1.19 19.19
CA SER A 75 1.54 -0.20 19.60
C SER A 75 1.88 -0.30 21.09
N SER A 76 1.77 -1.49 21.67
CA SER A 76 2.20 -1.71 23.05
C SER A 76 3.66 -1.30 23.25
N GLY A 77 3.93 -0.49 24.26
CA GLY A 77 5.25 0.12 24.54
C GLY A 77 5.48 1.48 23.84
N ASP A 78 4.65 1.86 22.87
CA ASP A 78 4.84 3.12 22.16
C ASP A 78 4.51 4.33 23.02
N LYS A 79 5.24 5.42 22.74
CA LYS A 79 4.98 6.74 23.31
C LYS A 79 5.14 7.82 22.25
N ILE A 80 4.09 8.63 22.11
CA ILE A 80 4.09 9.79 21.22
C ILE A 80 3.87 11.07 22.01
N ILE A 81 4.35 12.18 21.43
CA ILE A 81 4.05 13.53 21.89
C ILE A 81 3.33 14.25 20.76
N LEU A 82 2.07 14.59 20.99
CA LEU A 82 1.30 15.45 20.09
C LEU A 82 1.74 16.91 20.27
N GLY A 83 1.93 17.63 19.18
CA GLY A 83 2.28 19.05 19.21
C GLY A 83 2.62 19.60 17.83
N LYS A 84 2.80 20.93 17.74
CA LYS A 84 3.20 21.56 16.47
C LYS A 84 4.60 21.10 16.06
N ASN A 85 4.83 21.01 14.75
CA ASN A 85 6.10 20.64 14.13
C ASN A 85 6.68 19.28 14.56
N GLN A 86 5.84 18.38 15.10
CA GLN A 86 6.25 17.02 15.43
C GLN A 86 6.19 16.13 14.19
N GLY A 87 7.36 15.90 13.56
CA GLY A 87 7.52 14.97 12.44
C GLY A 87 6.46 15.11 11.34
N ASN A 88 5.78 14.01 11.03
CA ASN A 88 4.73 13.97 10.01
C ASN A 88 3.30 14.11 10.58
N GLN A 89 3.11 14.41 11.87
CA GLN A 89 1.78 14.43 12.50
C GLN A 89 0.81 15.40 11.80
N LYS A 90 1.30 16.55 11.32
CA LYS A 90 0.49 17.49 10.52
C LYS A 90 -0.14 16.82 9.30
N ASN A 91 0.62 15.99 8.58
CA ASN A 91 0.15 15.32 7.38
C ASN A 91 -0.69 14.08 7.70
N LEU A 92 -0.41 13.41 8.83
CA LEU A 92 -1.10 12.17 9.20
C LEU A 92 -2.46 12.44 9.85
N ILE A 93 -2.56 13.41 10.75
CA ILE A 93 -3.74 13.61 11.61
C ILE A 93 -4.21 15.07 11.67
N ASN A 94 -3.78 15.90 10.71
CA ASN A 94 -4.26 17.28 10.53
C ASN A 94 -4.22 18.13 11.82
N LEU A 95 -3.15 18.00 12.60
CA LEU A 95 -3.02 18.74 13.86
C LEU A 95 -2.96 20.27 13.63
N PRO A 96 -3.67 21.07 14.44
CA PRO A 96 -3.63 22.52 14.38
C PRO A 96 -2.23 23.09 14.60
N GLN A 97 -1.93 24.18 13.89
CA GLN A 97 -0.63 24.86 14.00
C GLN A 97 -0.52 25.77 15.24
N ASN A 98 -1.65 26.11 15.87
CA ASN A 98 -1.71 26.92 17.08
C ASN A 98 -1.46 26.10 18.37
N LEU A 99 -1.24 24.79 18.28
CA LEU A 99 -0.82 23.98 19.43
C LEU A 99 0.59 24.33 19.88
N SER A 100 0.90 24.10 21.15
CA SER A 100 2.28 24.14 21.64
C SER A 100 3.13 23.05 20.98
N THR A 101 4.46 23.24 21.00
CA THR A 101 5.42 22.28 20.39
C THR A 101 5.31 20.90 21.03
N ARG A 102 4.96 20.84 22.31
CA ARG A 102 4.70 19.62 23.07
C ARG A 102 3.42 19.84 23.86
N HIS A 103 2.31 19.32 23.35
CA HIS A 103 0.97 19.56 23.88
C HIS A 103 0.52 18.44 24.82
N LEU A 104 0.58 17.20 24.33
CA LEU A 104 0.06 16.03 25.04
C LEU A 104 0.96 14.81 24.78
N SER A 105 1.36 14.10 25.83
CA SER A 105 1.96 12.78 25.71
C SER A 105 0.87 11.71 25.76
N ILE A 106 0.97 10.72 24.87
CA ILE A 106 0.16 9.50 24.89
C ILE A 106 1.12 8.32 24.84
N GLU A 107 0.96 7.39 25.78
CA GLU A 107 1.76 6.18 25.92
C GLU A 107 0.82 4.97 25.97
N ASN A 108 1.18 3.86 25.35
CA ASN A 108 0.41 2.63 25.39
C ASN A 108 1.16 1.59 26.22
N ASP A 109 0.66 1.30 27.41
CA ASP A 109 1.22 0.32 28.34
C ASP A 109 0.37 -0.95 28.32
N ALA A 110 0.73 -1.91 27.47
CA ALA A 110 0.02 -3.19 27.30
C ALA A 110 -1.50 -3.01 27.11
N GLY A 111 -1.89 -2.12 26.18
CA GLY A 111 -3.29 -1.81 25.88
C GLY A 111 -3.91 -0.75 26.79
N LYS A 112 -3.22 -0.29 27.85
CA LYS A 112 -3.69 0.80 28.72
C LYS A 112 -3.10 2.11 28.24
N LEU A 113 -3.96 3.03 27.77
CA LEU A 113 -3.49 4.33 27.31
C LEU A 113 -3.22 5.27 28.47
N ILE A 114 -2.03 5.85 28.51
CA ILE A 114 -1.58 6.80 29.52
C ILE A 114 -1.45 8.17 28.88
N PHE A 115 -2.24 9.12 29.36
CA PHE A 115 -2.27 10.50 28.90
C PHE A 115 -1.58 11.41 29.92
N LYS A 116 -0.77 12.36 29.44
CA LYS A 116 -0.17 13.42 30.26
C LYS A 116 -0.19 14.75 29.50
N SER A 117 -0.94 15.73 30.01
CA SER A 117 -0.88 17.10 29.48
C SER A 117 0.52 17.67 29.71
N ILE A 118 1.09 18.30 28.68
CA ILE A 118 2.39 18.99 28.75
C ILE A 118 2.15 20.50 28.67
N ASP A 119 1.18 20.93 27.88
CA ASP A 119 0.72 22.32 27.86
C ASP A 119 -0.31 22.56 28.95
N GLU A 120 -0.01 23.51 29.83
CA GLU A 120 -0.86 23.91 30.96
C GLU A 120 -1.90 24.97 30.55
N LYS A 121 -1.61 25.76 29.52
CA LYS A 121 -2.48 26.86 29.06
C LYS A 121 -3.58 26.34 28.15
N HIS A 122 -3.25 25.35 27.31
CA HIS A 122 -4.18 24.77 26.36
C HIS A 122 -4.43 23.31 26.76
N GLY A 123 -5.55 23.05 27.42
CA GLY A 123 -5.87 21.70 27.89
C GLY A 123 -6.17 20.69 26.77
N ALA A 124 -6.36 19.44 27.17
CA ALA A 124 -6.95 18.40 26.34
C ALA A 124 -8.13 17.75 27.08
N CYS A 125 -9.08 17.23 26.33
CA CYS A 125 -10.23 16.52 26.88
C CYS A 125 -10.37 15.16 26.17
N ILE A 126 -10.70 14.12 26.92
CA ILE A 126 -11.01 12.81 26.39
C ILE A 126 -12.47 12.47 26.70
N ALA A 127 -13.19 11.94 25.72
CA ALA A 127 -14.59 11.57 25.86
C ALA A 127 -14.83 10.18 25.26
N PRO A 128 -15.67 9.34 25.88
CA PRO A 128 -15.94 8.00 25.37
C PRO A 128 -16.92 8.07 24.21
N LEU A 129 -16.71 7.24 23.18
CA LEU A 129 -17.61 7.12 22.03
C LEU A 129 -18.42 5.82 22.16
N LEU A 130 -19.45 5.86 23.00
CA LEU A 130 -20.22 4.66 23.40
C LEU A 130 -21.48 4.39 22.57
N LYS A 131 -21.84 5.28 21.63
CA LYS A 131 -23.02 5.06 20.78
C LYS A 131 -22.71 3.96 19.76
N ASP A 132 -23.68 3.09 19.47
CA ASP A 132 -23.52 2.00 18.50
C ASP A 132 -22.98 2.45 17.14
N LYS A 133 -23.39 3.64 16.69
CA LYS A 133 -22.92 4.24 15.45
C LYS A 133 -21.41 4.48 15.43
N ASP A 134 -20.81 4.77 16.59
CA ASP A 134 -19.39 5.06 16.74
C ASP A 134 -18.61 3.76 16.97
N LEU A 135 -19.11 2.87 17.84
CA LEU A 135 -18.53 1.54 18.09
C LEU A 135 -18.39 0.70 16.81
N SER A 136 -19.40 0.74 15.95
CA SER A 136 -19.44 -0.05 14.70
C SER A 136 -18.99 0.72 13.46
N ARG A 137 -18.54 1.98 13.59
CA ARG A 137 -18.34 2.88 12.45
C ARG A 137 -17.33 2.34 11.42
N ILE A 138 -16.12 2.01 11.88
CA ILE A 138 -15.05 1.50 11.01
C ILE A 138 -15.47 0.16 10.38
N SER A 139 -16.01 -0.76 11.19
CA SER A 139 -16.47 -2.07 10.70
C SER A 139 -17.55 -1.94 9.63
N LYS A 140 -18.62 -1.17 9.87
CA LYS A 140 -19.69 -0.95 8.88
C LYS A 140 -19.17 -0.29 7.61
N TRP A 141 -18.28 0.69 7.74
CA TRP A 141 -17.69 1.38 6.59
C TRP A 141 -16.82 0.44 5.76
N ARG A 142 -15.95 -0.34 6.39
CA ARG A 142 -15.10 -1.33 5.71
C ARG A 142 -15.95 -2.45 5.09
N MET A 143 -16.98 -2.93 5.78
CA MET A 143 -17.89 -3.97 5.26
C MET A 143 -18.59 -3.53 3.97
N ALA A 144 -19.07 -2.28 3.91
CA ALA A 144 -19.66 -1.73 2.71
C ALA A 144 -18.68 -1.69 1.53
N LYS A 145 -17.39 -1.43 1.78
CA LYS A 145 -16.34 -1.50 0.74
C LYS A 145 -16.04 -2.92 0.31
N LEU A 146 -15.97 -3.87 1.24
CA LEU A 146 -15.75 -5.29 0.92
C LEU A 146 -16.87 -5.81 0.00
N LYS A 147 -18.13 -5.50 0.31
CA LYS A 147 -19.27 -5.80 -0.59
C LYS A 147 -19.10 -5.16 -1.97
N ARG A 148 -18.64 -3.91 -2.02
CA ARG A 148 -18.36 -3.21 -3.28
C ARG A 148 -17.21 -3.85 -4.07
N ILE A 149 -16.19 -4.35 -3.39
CA ILE A 149 -15.05 -5.05 -4.01
C ILE A 149 -15.52 -6.36 -4.64
N GLY A 150 -16.34 -7.16 -3.95
CA GLY A 150 -16.99 -8.35 -4.53
C GLY A 150 -17.79 -8.00 -5.78
N ALA A 151 -18.58 -6.92 -5.75
CA ALA A 151 -19.32 -6.45 -6.93
C ALA A 151 -18.42 -6.00 -8.10
N ILE A 152 -17.23 -5.45 -7.83
CA ILE A 152 -16.25 -5.08 -8.87
C ILE A 152 -15.66 -6.33 -9.53
N PHE A 153 -15.38 -7.37 -8.75
CA PHE A 153 -14.91 -8.65 -9.25
C PHE A 153 -15.99 -9.36 -10.10
N GLY A 154 -17.24 -9.24 -9.67
CA GLY A 154 -18.41 -9.83 -10.32
C GLY A 154 -19.11 -10.90 -9.48
N GLY A 155 -18.89 -10.91 -8.16
CA GLY A 155 -19.43 -11.91 -7.22
C GLY A 155 -18.37 -12.36 -6.22
N LYS A 156 -18.39 -13.66 -5.90
CA LYS A 156 -17.38 -14.30 -5.06
C LYS A 156 -15.98 -14.16 -5.65
N ILE A 157 -15.02 -13.88 -4.80
CA ILE A 157 -13.59 -13.83 -5.12
C ILE A 157 -13.08 -15.27 -5.23
N GLU A 158 -13.19 -15.82 -6.43
CA GLU A 158 -12.79 -17.18 -6.82
C GLU A 158 -12.17 -17.13 -8.22
N ARG A 159 -11.43 -18.17 -8.62
CA ARG A 159 -10.81 -18.23 -9.96
C ARG A 159 -11.90 -18.12 -11.03
N LEU A 160 -11.68 -17.24 -12.02
CA LEU A 160 -12.63 -17.09 -13.12
C LEU A 160 -12.65 -18.38 -13.97
N PRO A 161 -13.84 -18.78 -14.49
CA PRO A 161 -13.92 -19.82 -15.50
C PRO A 161 -13.03 -19.51 -16.71
N PRO A 162 -12.47 -20.51 -17.41
CA PRO A 162 -11.50 -20.30 -18.49
C PRO A 162 -11.96 -19.30 -19.57
N ASP A 163 -13.21 -19.41 -20.03
CA ASP A 163 -13.77 -18.51 -21.04
C ASP A 163 -13.85 -17.06 -20.57
N ASP A 164 -14.22 -16.85 -19.30
CA ASP A 164 -14.35 -15.52 -18.72
C ASP A 164 -12.98 -14.92 -18.40
N ALA A 165 -12.03 -15.72 -17.94
CA ALA A 165 -10.63 -15.33 -17.80
C ALA A 165 -10.05 -14.90 -19.17
N PHE A 166 -10.29 -15.67 -20.23
CA PHE A 166 -9.81 -15.36 -21.58
C PHE A 166 -10.40 -14.06 -22.14
N LYS A 167 -11.71 -13.84 -21.99
CA LYS A 167 -12.35 -12.56 -22.36
C LYS A 167 -11.76 -11.40 -21.56
N THR A 168 -11.57 -11.60 -20.26
CA THR A 168 -11.04 -10.61 -19.32
C THR A 168 -9.62 -10.17 -19.72
N ILE A 169 -8.70 -11.11 -19.93
CA ILE A 169 -7.31 -10.75 -20.27
C ILE A 169 -7.20 -10.09 -21.66
N LYS A 170 -8.00 -10.51 -22.64
CA LYS A 170 -8.06 -9.83 -23.95
C LYS A 170 -8.51 -8.39 -23.82
N GLN A 171 -9.50 -8.12 -22.97
CA GLN A 171 -9.96 -6.77 -22.70
C GLN A 171 -8.86 -5.93 -22.02
N VAL A 172 -8.16 -6.49 -21.03
CA VAL A 172 -7.01 -5.82 -20.40
C VAL A 172 -5.92 -5.52 -21.43
N ASN A 173 -5.56 -6.48 -22.28
CA ASN A 173 -4.56 -6.28 -23.32
C ASN A 173 -4.97 -5.17 -24.29
N LYS A 174 -6.25 -5.05 -24.65
CA LYS A 174 -6.76 -3.93 -25.45
C LYS A 174 -6.64 -2.60 -24.71
N LEU A 175 -6.95 -2.55 -23.41
CA LEU A 175 -6.77 -1.34 -22.60
C LEU A 175 -5.31 -0.89 -22.56
N LEU A 176 -4.37 -1.83 -22.43
CA LEU A 176 -2.93 -1.51 -22.37
C LEU A 176 -2.37 -0.91 -23.66
N GLU A 177 -3.04 -1.08 -24.81
CA GLU A 177 -2.62 -0.46 -26.08
C GLU A 177 -2.76 1.07 -26.08
N SER A 178 -3.59 1.61 -25.17
CA SER A 178 -3.84 3.04 -25.02
C SER A 178 -3.98 3.42 -23.53
N GLU A 179 -3.15 2.81 -22.68
CA GLU A 179 -3.18 3.03 -21.24
C GLU A 179 -3.02 4.51 -20.90
N ALA A 180 -3.89 5.01 -20.00
CA ALA A 180 -3.88 6.42 -19.61
C ALA A 180 -2.51 6.84 -19.06
N TYR A 181 -2.09 8.05 -19.44
CA TYR A 181 -0.85 8.68 -18.99
C TYR A 181 0.45 7.94 -19.36
N ARG A 182 0.37 6.97 -20.26
CA ARG A 182 1.50 6.23 -20.76
C ARG A 182 2.00 6.82 -22.06
N ALA A 183 3.25 7.27 -22.06
CA ALA A 183 3.88 7.78 -23.28
C ALA A 183 4.01 6.67 -24.33
N LYS A 184 3.87 7.05 -25.60
CA LYS A 184 4.16 6.14 -26.72
C LYS A 184 5.65 6.11 -27.04
N ASP A 185 6.15 4.95 -27.42
CA ASP A 185 7.48 4.77 -27.98
C ASP A 185 7.59 5.38 -29.39
N SER A 186 8.79 5.35 -29.96
CA SER A 186 9.10 5.89 -31.30
C SER A 186 8.36 5.18 -32.43
N ARG A 187 7.76 4.01 -32.18
CA ARG A 187 6.91 3.26 -33.13
C ARG A 187 5.42 3.50 -32.88
N GLY A 188 5.06 4.40 -31.97
CA GLY A 188 3.68 4.69 -31.62
C GLY A 188 3.02 3.61 -30.75
N LYS A 189 3.78 2.67 -30.18
CA LYS A 189 3.30 1.64 -29.25
C LYS A 189 3.41 2.11 -27.80
N PRO A 190 2.70 1.52 -26.83
CA PRO A 190 2.86 1.86 -25.41
C PRO A 190 4.32 1.72 -24.95
N GLY A 191 4.89 2.79 -24.39
CA GLY A 191 6.28 2.86 -23.94
C GLY A 191 6.50 2.32 -22.53
N GLY A 192 7.70 2.50 -21.98
CA GLY A 192 8.08 1.95 -20.67
C GLY A 192 7.64 2.75 -19.44
N VAL A 193 7.00 3.92 -19.63
CA VAL A 193 6.82 4.92 -18.56
C VAL A 193 5.37 5.40 -18.48
N VAL A 194 4.84 5.46 -17.26
CA VAL A 194 3.56 6.09 -16.91
C VAL A 194 3.83 7.36 -16.09
N GLU A 195 3.33 8.51 -16.55
CA GLU A 195 3.42 9.79 -15.86
C GLU A 195 2.12 10.11 -15.11
N ILE A 196 2.11 9.93 -13.79
CA ILE A 196 0.90 10.16 -12.99
C ILE A 196 0.62 11.66 -12.85
N PRO A 197 -0.60 12.13 -13.19
CA PRO A 197 -0.97 13.54 -13.07
C PRO A 197 -0.90 14.07 -11.64
N ALA A 198 -0.48 15.32 -11.46
CA ALA A 198 -0.31 15.94 -10.14
C ALA A 198 -1.61 16.01 -9.29
N GLY A 199 -2.78 16.00 -9.92
CA GLY A 199 -4.09 16.02 -9.24
C GLY A 199 -4.57 14.66 -8.74
N MET A 200 -3.81 13.58 -8.98
CA MET A 200 -4.18 12.22 -8.63
C MET A 200 -3.32 11.75 -7.45
N SER A 201 -3.95 11.52 -6.29
CA SER A 201 -3.25 10.96 -5.13
C SER A 201 -2.83 9.51 -5.41
N THR A 202 -1.55 9.20 -5.33
CA THR A 202 -1.06 7.83 -5.59
C THR A 202 -0.88 7.03 -4.31
N PHE A 203 -1.21 5.74 -4.36
CA PHE A 203 -0.75 4.77 -3.38
C PHE A 203 -0.08 3.59 -4.08
N LEU A 204 1.09 3.19 -3.55
CA LEU A 204 2.01 2.22 -4.14
C LEU A 204 2.05 0.96 -3.27
N ILE A 205 1.91 -0.18 -3.91
CA ILE A 205 1.99 -1.50 -3.28
C ILE A 205 3.16 -2.26 -3.90
N GLY A 206 4.02 -2.84 -3.06
CA GLY A 206 5.17 -3.65 -3.49
C GLY A 206 4.76 -5.06 -3.93
N ASP A 207 5.72 -5.98 -3.87
CA ASP A 207 5.56 -7.37 -4.29
C ASP A 207 4.43 -8.04 -3.48
N LEU A 208 3.53 -8.71 -4.18
CA LEU A 208 2.32 -9.29 -3.61
C LEU A 208 2.41 -10.80 -3.47
N HIS A 209 3.17 -11.51 -4.32
CA HIS A 209 3.38 -12.97 -4.27
C HIS A 209 2.14 -13.74 -3.80
N THR A 210 1.05 -13.56 -4.55
CA THR A 210 -0.25 -14.20 -4.39
C THR A 210 -1.06 -13.83 -3.14
N LYS A 211 -0.61 -12.88 -2.32
CA LYS A 211 -1.35 -12.33 -1.16
C LYS A 211 -2.51 -11.42 -1.56
N ILE A 212 -3.54 -11.99 -2.18
CA ILE A 212 -4.76 -11.27 -2.57
C ILE A 212 -5.42 -10.57 -1.37
N ASP A 213 -5.41 -11.20 -0.20
CA ASP A 213 -5.95 -10.63 1.04
C ASP A 213 -5.27 -9.32 1.43
N ASN A 214 -3.95 -9.19 1.23
CA ASN A 214 -3.23 -7.94 1.50
C ASN A 214 -3.67 -6.82 0.54
N LEU A 215 -3.92 -7.13 -0.73
CA LEU A 215 -4.50 -6.18 -1.68
C LEU A 215 -5.93 -5.76 -1.26
N LEU A 216 -6.76 -6.70 -0.79
CA LEU A 216 -8.10 -6.44 -0.28
C LEU A 216 -8.09 -5.57 0.98
N VAL A 217 -7.12 -5.78 1.89
CA VAL A 217 -6.90 -4.94 3.07
C VAL A 217 -6.63 -3.51 2.63
N VAL A 218 -5.66 -3.31 1.72
CA VAL A 218 -5.33 -1.97 1.23
C VAL A 218 -6.56 -1.30 0.61
N LEU A 219 -7.29 -1.99 -0.27
CA LEU A 219 -8.47 -1.40 -0.93
C LEU A 219 -9.62 -1.06 0.03
N SER A 220 -9.71 -1.72 1.19
CA SER A 220 -10.82 -1.55 2.15
C SER A 220 -10.50 -0.65 3.35
N GLN A 221 -9.24 -0.50 3.77
CA GLN A 221 -8.88 0.17 5.03
C GLN A 221 -9.05 1.70 5.01
N ASN A 222 -8.74 2.37 3.91
CA ASN A 222 -8.73 3.84 3.81
C ASN A 222 -9.67 4.35 2.71
N GLY A 223 -9.74 5.66 2.45
CA GLY A 223 -10.54 6.25 1.37
C GLY A 223 -10.05 5.95 -0.06
N PHE A 224 -9.24 4.90 -0.26
CA PHE A 224 -8.61 4.56 -1.55
C PHE A 224 -9.65 4.20 -2.62
N LEU A 225 -10.55 3.26 -2.33
CA LEU A 225 -11.55 2.78 -3.28
C LEU A 225 -12.49 3.91 -3.73
N GLU A 226 -12.97 4.73 -2.80
CA GLU A 226 -13.81 5.88 -3.10
C GLU A 226 -13.07 6.96 -3.89
N ALA A 227 -11.79 7.20 -3.59
CA ALA A 227 -10.99 8.17 -4.32
C ALA A 227 -10.70 7.70 -5.76
N MET A 228 -10.40 6.41 -5.97
CA MET A 228 -10.27 5.82 -7.32
C MET A 228 -11.57 5.93 -8.11
N LYS A 229 -12.72 5.60 -7.49
CA LYS A 229 -14.04 5.75 -8.12
C LYS A 229 -14.33 7.19 -8.57
N LYS A 230 -13.83 8.18 -7.82
CA LYS A 230 -13.99 9.60 -8.14
C LYS A 230 -12.89 10.12 -9.09
N GLY A 231 -11.99 9.26 -9.58
CA GLY A 231 -10.87 9.64 -10.44
C GLY A 231 -9.83 10.53 -9.76
N ARG A 232 -9.80 10.55 -8.42
CA ARG A 232 -8.92 11.41 -7.61
C ARG A 232 -7.71 10.69 -7.02
N ALA A 233 -7.63 9.37 -7.19
CA ALA A 233 -6.50 8.58 -6.75
C ALA A 233 -6.19 7.45 -7.73
N CYS A 234 -4.97 6.93 -7.66
CA CYS A 234 -4.56 5.73 -8.37
C CYS A 234 -3.77 4.76 -7.48
N LEU A 235 -3.94 3.48 -7.78
CA LEU A 235 -3.13 2.37 -7.33
C LEU A 235 -2.01 2.12 -8.35
N VAL A 236 -0.79 1.99 -7.87
CA VAL A 236 0.35 1.48 -8.64
C VAL A 236 0.90 0.24 -7.94
N ILE A 237 0.82 -0.91 -8.61
CA ILE A 237 1.41 -2.19 -8.15
C ILE A 237 2.81 -2.27 -8.76
N LEU A 238 3.85 -2.52 -7.95
CA LEU A 238 5.24 -2.50 -8.41
C LEU A 238 5.70 -3.78 -9.13
N GLY A 239 4.81 -4.73 -9.39
CA GLY A 239 5.11 -6.01 -10.03
C GLY A 239 4.95 -7.17 -9.07
N ASP A 240 5.34 -8.36 -9.53
CA ASP A 240 5.45 -9.58 -8.72
C ASP A 240 4.19 -9.91 -7.90
N ALA A 241 3.04 -9.92 -8.58
CA ALA A 241 1.80 -10.41 -8.00
C ALA A 241 1.69 -11.93 -8.01
N VAL A 242 2.37 -12.61 -8.94
CA VAL A 242 2.35 -14.06 -9.10
C VAL A 242 3.48 -14.75 -8.32
N HIS A 243 3.41 -16.08 -8.29
CA HIS A 243 4.33 -16.99 -7.64
C HIS A 243 4.26 -16.88 -6.12
N ASN A 244 3.63 -17.87 -5.49
CA ASN A 244 3.57 -17.98 -4.05
C ASN A 244 4.99 -18.16 -3.50
N GLU A 245 5.30 -17.48 -2.41
CA GLU A 245 6.63 -17.51 -1.78
C GLU A 245 6.61 -18.13 -0.38
N GLU A 246 5.46 -18.62 0.08
CA GLU A 246 5.34 -19.32 1.34
C GLU A 246 6.12 -20.65 1.33
N GLU A 247 6.65 -20.99 2.51
CA GLU A 247 7.42 -22.21 2.68
C GLU A 247 6.55 -23.45 2.44
N GLY A 248 6.99 -24.31 1.53
CA GLY A 248 6.24 -25.51 1.12
C GLY A 248 5.20 -25.28 0.02
N GLU A 249 4.95 -24.02 -0.38
CA GLU A 249 3.93 -23.68 -1.38
C GLU A 249 4.52 -23.12 -2.68
N LEU A 250 5.83 -23.19 -2.89
CA LEU A 250 6.51 -22.60 -4.05
C LEU A 250 6.04 -23.18 -5.41
N GLU A 251 5.49 -24.40 -5.43
CA GLU A 251 4.97 -25.05 -6.63
C GLU A 251 3.50 -24.71 -6.93
N GLU A 252 2.78 -24.12 -5.96
CA GLU A 252 1.36 -23.78 -6.06
C GLU A 252 1.16 -22.56 -7.00
N MET A 253 0.18 -22.66 -7.90
CA MET A 253 -0.03 -21.66 -8.97
C MET A 253 -1.48 -21.17 -9.05
N GLU A 254 -2.40 -21.77 -8.33
CA GLU A 254 -3.82 -21.46 -8.31
C GLU A 254 -4.09 -20.09 -7.69
N SER A 255 -3.33 -19.71 -6.66
CA SER A 255 -3.35 -18.39 -6.05
C SER A 255 -2.82 -17.32 -7.02
N SER A 256 -1.89 -17.67 -7.91
CA SER A 256 -1.43 -16.81 -9.01
C SER A 256 -2.55 -16.58 -10.04
N LEU A 257 -3.37 -17.60 -10.36
CA LEU A 257 -4.56 -17.42 -11.20
C LEU A 257 -5.55 -16.45 -10.57
N LEU A 258 -5.86 -16.64 -9.28
CA LEU A 258 -6.86 -15.85 -8.56
C LEU A 258 -6.47 -14.37 -8.46
N ILE A 259 -5.23 -14.08 -8.04
CA ILE A 259 -4.79 -12.69 -7.88
C ILE A 259 -4.74 -11.96 -9.23
N MET A 260 -4.35 -12.64 -10.32
CA MET A 260 -4.33 -12.04 -11.65
C MET A 260 -5.73 -11.76 -12.19
N ASP A 261 -6.69 -12.67 -11.97
CA ASP A 261 -8.10 -12.41 -12.29
C ASP A 261 -8.61 -11.17 -11.57
N PHE A 262 -8.30 -11.03 -10.29
CA PHE A 262 -8.71 -9.90 -9.48
C PHE A 262 -8.10 -8.59 -9.97
N ILE A 263 -6.78 -8.58 -10.24
CA ILE A 263 -6.08 -7.43 -10.80
C ILE A 263 -6.63 -7.04 -12.18
N PHE A 264 -6.97 -8.00 -13.03
CA PHE A 264 -7.57 -7.72 -14.33
C PHE A 264 -8.96 -7.11 -14.22
N LYS A 265 -9.81 -7.62 -13.33
CA LYS A 265 -11.12 -7.03 -13.03
C LYS A 265 -10.97 -5.60 -12.50
N LEU A 266 -10.01 -5.36 -11.61
CA LEU A 266 -9.69 -4.01 -11.15
C LEU A 266 -9.23 -3.09 -12.28
N LYS A 267 -8.34 -3.56 -13.17
CA LYS A 267 -7.87 -2.76 -14.32
C LYS A 267 -8.99 -2.43 -15.29
N ILE A 268 -9.91 -3.37 -15.55
CA ILE A 268 -11.08 -3.12 -16.40
C ILE A 268 -12.02 -2.10 -15.76
N HIS A 269 -12.25 -2.20 -14.44
CA HIS A 269 -13.15 -1.31 -13.73
C HIS A 269 -12.56 0.11 -13.54
N PHE A 270 -11.25 0.22 -13.38
CA PHE A 270 -10.52 1.45 -13.11
C PHE A 270 -9.36 1.66 -14.11
N PRO A 271 -9.63 1.79 -15.42
CA PRO A 271 -8.60 1.76 -16.46
C PRO A 271 -7.60 2.91 -16.36
N ASN A 272 -8.01 4.03 -15.74
CA ASN A 272 -7.21 5.23 -15.58
C ASN A 272 -6.64 5.39 -14.15
N GLN A 273 -6.93 4.46 -13.24
CA GLN A 273 -6.53 4.56 -11.83
C GLN A 273 -5.76 3.34 -11.34
N VAL A 274 -5.76 2.21 -12.05
CA VAL A 274 -4.96 1.03 -11.68
C VAL A 274 -3.84 0.85 -12.69
N PHE A 275 -2.60 0.87 -12.21
CA PHE A 275 -1.40 0.64 -13.00
C PHE A 275 -0.61 -0.51 -12.39
N TYR A 276 -0.13 -1.41 -13.23
CA TYR A 276 0.69 -2.55 -12.84
C TYR A 276 2.05 -2.39 -13.52
N LEU A 277 3.13 -2.33 -12.75
CA LEU A 277 4.49 -2.26 -13.29
C LEU A 277 5.07 -3.65 -13.50
N ARG A 278 5.99 -3.77 -14.44
CA ARG A 278 6.72 -4.99 -14.74
C ARG A 278 7.65 -5.36 -13.59
N GLY A 279 7.44 -6.50 -12.95
CA GLY A 279 8.40 -7.16 -12.07
C GLY A 279 9.16 -8.30 -12.76
N ASN A 280 10.08 -8.95 -12.02
CA ASN A 280 10.88 -10.05 -12.56
C ASN A 280 10.12 -11.38 -12.57
N HIS A 281 9.13 -11.57 -11.69
CA HIS A 281 8.27 -12.77 -11.68
C HIS A 281 7.20 -12.74 -12.77
N ASP A 282 6.99 -11.61 -13.43
CA ASP A 282 5.94 -11.45 -14.44
C ASP A 282 6.30 -12.12 -15.78
N SER A 283 6.97 -13.25 -15.84
CA SER A 283 7.27 -13.93 -17.12
C SER A 283 7.23 -15.44 -16.99
N PHE A 284 7.46 -16.13 -18.10
CA PHE A 284 7.62 -17.58 -18.14
C PHE A 284 9.10 -18.00 -18.24
N SER A 285 10.03 -17.09 -17.90
CA SER A 285 11.45 -17.38 -17.97
C SER A 285 11.83 -18.54 -17.04
N GLU A 286 12.65 -19.46 -17.54
CA GLU A 286 13.22 -20.56 -16.77
C GLU A 286 14.13 -20.07 -15.62
N GLU A 287 14.63 -18.84 -15.72
CA GLU A 287 15.43 -18.19 -14.68
C GLU A 287 14.60 -17.76 -13.46
N ILE A 288 13.28 -17.73 -13.58
CA ILE A 288 12.39 -17.49 -12.44
C ILE A 288 12.27 -18.79 -11.66
N GLY A 289 13.03 -18.87 -10.58
CA GLY A 289 12.92 -19.96 -9.63
C GLY A 289 13.34 -19.55 -8.23
N LYS A 290 12.84 -20.30 -7.25
CA LYS A 290 13.13 -20.10 -5.84
C LYS A 290 13.42 -21.45 -5.20
N ARG A 291 14.55 -21.55 -4.49
CA ARG A 291 15.00 -22.77 -3.80
C ARG A 291 14.95 -24.04 -4.69
N GLY A 292 15.30 -23.91 -5.98
CA GLY A 292 15.30 -25.02 -6.95
C GLY A 292 13.95 -25.29 -7.62
N VAL A 293 12.87 -24.62 -7.21
CA VAL A 293 11.56 -24.72 -7.86
C VAL A 293 11.49 -23.76 -9.06
N PRO A 294 11.29 -24.24 -10.30
CA PRO A 294 11.27 -23.42 -11.50
C PRO A 294 9.89 -22.78 -11.71
N GLN A 295 9.55 -21.79 -10.88
CA GLN A 295 8.23 -21.17 -10.82
C GLN A 295 7.76 -20.62 -12.18
N GLY A 296 8.64 -20.04 -13.00
CA GLY A 296 8.26 -19.54 -14.33
C GLY A 296 7.76 -20.63 -15.28
N MET A 297 8.38 -21.81 -15.27
CA MET A 297 7.95 -22.97 -16.07
C MET A 297 6.67 -23.60 -15.54
N LEU A 298 6.55 -23.72 -14.21
CA LEU A 298 5.33 -24.21 -13.57
C LEU A 298 4.15 -23.29 -13.88
N TRP A 299 4.37 -21.99 -13.85
CA TRP A 299 3.34 -21.01 -14.20
C TRP A 299 2.84 -21.15 -15.63
N GLU A 300 3.76 -21.28 -16.60
CA GLU A 300 3.38 -21.53 -18.00
C GLU A 300 2.55 -22.82 -18.15
N ARG A 301 3.00 -23.92 -17.54
CA ARG A 301 2.31 -25.21 -17.58
C ARG A 301 0.91 -25.14 -16.97
N THR A 302 0.77 -24.49 -15.81
CA THR A 302 -0.52 -24.32 -15.15
C THR A 302 -1.48 -23.48 -16.00
N LEU A 303 -1.00 -22.40 -16.64
CA LEU A 303 -1.85 -21.63 -17.54
C LEU A 303 -2.35 -22.45 -18.74
N ILE A 304 -1.50 -23.26 -19.34
CA ILE A 304 -1.89 -24.13 -20.45
C ILE A 304 -2.90 -25.18 -19.99
N ALA A 305 -2.66 -25.83 -18.85
CA ALA A 305 -3.54 -26.86 -18.31
C ALA A 305 -4.91 -26.32 -17.91
N GLU A 306 -4.96 -25.18 -17.21
CA GLU A 306 -6.18 -24.63 -16.63
C GLU A 306 -6.95 -23.70 -17.59
N ARG A 307 -6.25 -23.04 -18.54
CA ARG A 307 -6.83 -21.98 -19.39
C ARG A 307 -6.53 -22.11 -20.88
N GLY A 308 -5.69 -23.07 -21.27
CA GLY A 308 -5.32 -23.32 -22.66
C GLY A 308 -4.23 -22.38 -23.21
N GLU A 309 -3.63 -22.82 -24.32
CA GLU A 309 -2.51 -22.15 -25.00
C GLU A 309 -2.84 -20.69 -25.36
N ALA A 310 -4.05 -20.43 -25.86
CA ALA A 310 -4.48 -19.10 -26.25
C ALA A 310 -4.50 -18.11 -25.07
N TYR A 311 -4.88 -18.57 -23.87
CA TYR A 311 -4.83 -17.74 -22.68
C TYR A 311 -3.37 -17.45 -22.29
N LYS A 312 -2.50 -18.46 -22.29
CA LYS A 312 -1.07 -18.30 -22.00
C LYS A 312 -0.43 -17.27 -22.93
N ASP A 313 -0.78 -17.28 -24.22
CA ASP A 313 -0.27 -16.30 -25.19
C ASP A 313 -0.74 -14.87 -24.92
N GLU A 314 -2.00 -14.70 -24.51
CA GLU A 314 -2.51 -13.41 -24.05
C GLU A 314 -1.86 -12.96 -22.74
N MET A 315 -1.49 -13.90 -21.85
CA MET A 315 -0.70 -13.59 -20.66
C MET A 315 0.72 -13.15 -21.00
N ALA A 316 1.39 -13.84 -21.93
CA ALA A 316 2.68 -13.41 -22.45
C ALA A 316 2.60 -12.01 -23.09
N ARG A 317 1.51 -11.71 -23.79
CA ARG A 317 1.23 -10.40 -24.38
C ARG A 317 0.99 -9.33 -23.31
N PHE A 318 0.23 -9.64 -22.25
CA PHE A 318 0.03 -8.76 -21.11
C PHE A 318 1.37 -8.39 -20.48
N TYR A 319 2.18 -9.40 -20.21
CA TYR A 319 3.51 -9.28 -19.64
C TYR A 319 4.45 -8.38 -20.46
N ARG A 320 4.55 -8.60 -21.78
CA ARG A 320 5.34 -7.74 -22.67
C ARG A 320 4.84 -6.29 -22.75
N ARG A 321 3.60 -6.03 -22.31
CA ARG A 321 2.97 -4.72 -22.35
C ARG A 321 3.04 -3.97 -21.04
N LEU A 322 3.55 -4.53 -19.96
CA LEU A 322 3.63 -3.79 -18.71
C LEU A 322 4.63 -2.61 -18.82
N PRO A 323 4.30 -1.43 -18.28
CA PRO A 323 5.29 -0.36 -18.08
C PRO A 323 6.29 -0.76 -17.00
N TYR A 324 7.47 -0.15 -16.98
CA TYR A 324 8.53 -0.47 -16.01
C TYR A 324 8.68 0.61 -14.93
N VAL A 325 8.22 1.83 -15.22
CA VAL A 325 8.34 2.97 -14.30
C VAL A 325 7.03 3.74 -14.25
N ALA A 326 6.62 4.09 -13.03
CA ALA A 326 5.63 5.14 -12.78
C ALA A 326 6.32 6.32 -12.10
N TYR A 327 6.01 7.55 -12.49
CA TYR A 327 6.55 8.73 -11.82
C TYR A 327 5.54 9.86 -11.77
N SER A 328 5.79 10.81 -10.86
CA SER A 328 5.14 12.11 -10.81
C SER A 328 6.14 13.14 -10.27
N LYS A 329 5.70 14.39 -10.07
CA LYS A 329 6.50 15.38 -9.31
C LYS A 329 6.72 14.99 -7.84
N ARG A 330 6.07 13.95 -7.33
CA ARG A 330 6.08 13.54 -5.91
C ARG A 330 6.79 12.22 -5.65
N PHE A 331 7.04 11.40 -6.67
CA PHE A 331 7.76 10.14 -6.52
C PHE A 331 8.27 9.62 -7.87
N ILE A 332 9.22 8.70 -7.82
CA ILE A 332 9.56 7.77 -8.92
C ILE A 332 9.44 6.36 -8.36
N ALA A 333 8.85 5.44 -9.13
CA ALA A 333 8.72 4.05 -8.73
C ALA A 333 8.97 3.08 -9.89
N CYS A 334 9.70 2.02 -9.60
CA CYS A 334 9.93 0.87 -10.49
C CYS A 334 9.98 -0.40 -9.63
N HIS A 335 10.06 -1.57 -10.27
CA HIS A 335 10.03 -2.83 -9.53
C HIS A 335 11.27 -3.03 -8.63
N ALA A 336 12.48 -3.06 -9.18
CA ALA A 336 13.66 -3.42 -8.39
C ALA A 336 14.62 -2.26 -8.11
N ALA A 337 14.93 -1.45 -9.12
CA ALA A 337 16.05 -0.52 -9.02
C ALA A 337 16.04 0.60 -10.06
N PRO A 338 16.68 1.75 -9.77
CA PRO A 338 17.16 2.62 -10.84
C PRO A 338 18.20 1.88 -11.71
N PRO A 339 18.26 2.15 -13.02
CA PRO A 339 19.27 1.58 -13.90
C PRO A 339 20.69 2.04 -13.54
N VAL A 340 21.68 1.17 -13.76
CA VAL A 340 23.11 1.48 -13.63
C VAL A 340 23.68 2.02 -14.95
N SER A 341 23.10 1.57 -16.06
CA SER A 341 23.35 2.08 -17.39
C SER A 341 22.96 3.56 -17.55
N SER A 342 23.48 4.21 -18.59
CA SER A 342 23.15 5.60 -18.89
C SER A 342 21.70 5.74 -19.38
N ILE A 343 20.91 6.52 -18.63
CA ILE A 343 19.47 6.70 -18.84
C ILE A 343 19.11 8.11 -19.31
N THR A 344 18.05 8.19 -20.10
CA THR A 344 17.28 9.41 -20.39
C THR A 344 15.80 9.04 -20.42
N LEU A 345 14.90 10.01 -20.23
CA LEU A 345 13.46 9.76 -20.31
C LEU A 345 13.08 9.12 -21.66
N LYS A 346 13.68 9.60 -22.76
CA LYS A 346 13.49 9.02 -24.10
C LYS A 346 13.88 7.53 -24.15
N LYS A 347 14.99 7.13 -23.53
CA LYS A 347 15.39 5.70 -23.48
C LYS A 347 14.41 4.85 -22.68
N LEU A 348 13.91 5.36 -21.55
CA LEU A 348 12.90 4.66 -20.73
C LEU A 348 11.55 4.55 -21.45
N ILE A 349 11.14 5.59 -22.19
CA ILE A 349 9.94 5.52 -23.02
C ILE A 349 10.11 4.46 -24.12
N ASN A 350 11.28 4.39 -24.74
CA ASN A 350 11.62 3.42 -25.81
C ASN A 350 12.22 2.10 -25.26
N ILE A 351 11.91 1.73 -24.02
CA ILE A 351 12.59 0.60 -23.35
C ILE A 351 12.43 -0.74 -24.09
N ASN A 352 11.36 -0.89 -24.89
CA ASN A 352 11.08 -2.06 -25.70
C ASN A 352 12.24 -2.49 -26.62
N ASP A 353 13.14 -1.57 -26.96
CA ASP A 353 14.31 -1.83 -27.82
C ASP A 353 15.61 -2.05 -27.00
N ASN A 354 15.52 -2.14 -25.67
CA ASN A 354 16.67 -2.21 -24.77
C ASN A 354 16.46 -3.25 -23.65
N LYS A 355 16.67 -4.53 -23.98
CA LYS A 355 16.59 -5.65 -23.04
C LYS A 355 17.49 -5.49 -21.80
N PRO A 356 18.76 -5.04 -21.91
CA PRO A 356 19.58 -4.80 -20.71
C PRO A 356 18.93 -3.81 -19.75
N LEU A 357 18.36 -2.71 -20.25
CA LEU A 357 17.68 -1.72 -19.42
C LEU A 357 16.42 -2.26 -18.74
N MET A 358 15.64 -3.09 -19.44
CA MET A 358 14.51 -3.81 -18.83
C MET A 358 14.98 -4.66 -17.66
N ASN A 359 16.05 -5.44 -17.86
CA ASN A 359 16.60 -6.34 -16.86
C ASN A 359 17.09 -5.58 -15.64
N GLU A 360 17.78 -4.45 -15.83
CA GLU A 360 18.23 -3.59 -14.73
C GLU A 360 17.05 -3.08 -13.87
N LEU A 361 15.94 -2.67 -14.47
CA LEU A 361 14.78 -2.15 -13.73
C LEU A 361 14.08 -3.21 -12.87
N VAL A 362 14.17 -4.48 -13.24
CA VAL A 362 13.42 -5.57 -12.58
C VAL A 362 14.28 -6.54 -11.78
N ASN A 363 15.60 -6.59 -11.99
CA ASN A 363 16.48 -7.56 -11.30
C ASN A 363 17.61 -6.94 -10.48
N ASN A 364 17.96 -5.67 -10.71
CA ASN A 364 19.09 -5.09 -9.99
C ASN A 364 18.80 -4.92 -8.50
N ARG A 365 19.87 -4.99 -7.72
CA ARG A 365 19.83 -4.83 -6.27
C ARG A 365 20.78 -3.72 -5.83
N LEU A 366 20.56 -3.21 -4.63
CA LEU A 366 21.47 -2.25 -4.02
C LEU A 366 22.85 -2.90 -3.87
N ARG A 367 23.89 -2.20 -4.29
CA ARG A 367 25.27 -2.59 -4.11
C ARG A 367 25.60 -2.70 -2.61
N ARG A 368 26.21 -3.82 -2.19
CA ARG A 368 26.67 -4.07 -0.81
C ARG A 368 28.15 -4.44 -0.81
N PRO A 369 28.88 -4.32 0.32
CA PRO A 369 30.29 -4.73 0.38
C PRO A 369 30.55 -6.16 -0.10
N ASN A 370 29.63 -7.08 0.20
CA ASN A 370 29.68 -8.48 -0.23
C ASN A 370 28.99 -8.76 -1.59
N LYS A 371 28.39 -7.76 -2.23
CA LYS A 371 27.77 -7.82 -3.57
C LYS A 371 28.09 -6.53 -4.32
N PRO A 372 29.27 -6.43 -4.97
CA PRO A 372 29.77 -5.17 -5.52
C PRO A 372 29.07 -4.72 -6.81
N ALA A 373 28.27 -5.59 -7.44
CA ALA A 373 27.39 -5.24 -8.55
C ALA A 373 26.09 -4.60 -8.04
N GLY A 374 25.45 -3.80 -8.89
CA GLY A 374 24.16 -3.15 -8.59
C GLY A 374 24.22 -1.64 -8.52
N TYR A 375 23.10 -1.03 -8.11
CA TYR A 375 22.94 0.42 -8.04
C TYR A 375 23.38 0.98 -6.69
N PHE A 376 23.73 2.26 -6.66
CA PHE A 376 24.04 2.98 -5.43
C PHE A 376 23.49 4.41 -5.47
N LYS A 377 23.92 5.27 -4.54
CA LYS A 377 23.47 6.68 -4.41
C LYS A 377 23.52 7.47 -5.73
N ARG A 378 24.51 7.21 -6.58
CA ARG A 378 24.68 7.90 -7.86
C ARG A 378 23.55 7.60 -8.84
N GLU A 379 23.13 6.35 -8.95
CA GLU A 379 22.05 5.91 -9.85
C GLU A 379 20.70 6.47 -9.41
N ILE A 380 20.43 6.52 -8.10
CA ILE A 380 19.23 7.17 -7.55
C ILE A 380 19.21 8.66 -7.93
N LYS A 381 20.34 9.37 -7.79
CA LYS A 381 20.46 10.78 -8.20
C LYS A 381 20.19 10.95 -9.70
N LYS A 382 20.84 10.15 -10.54
CA LYS A 382 20.63 10.16 -12.01
C LYS A 382 19.18 9.87 -12.38
N PHE A 383 18.50 9.01 -11.62
CA PHE A 383 17.10 8.68 -11.87
C PHE A 383 16.19 9.88 -11.60
N ARG A 384 16.43 10.63 -10.51
CA ARG A 384 15.75 11.91 -10.24
C ARG A 384 15.99 12.94 -11.34
N GLU A 385 17.24 13.09 -11.78
CA GLU A 385 17.63 13.99 -12.86
C GLU A 385 16.95 13.61 -14.19
N CYS A 386 16.88 12.31 -14.50
CA CYS A 386 16.24 11.76 -15.71
C CYS A 386 14.77 12.20 -15.86
N PHE A 387 14.04 12.28 -14.74
CA PHE A 387 12.64 12.71 -14.71
C PHE A 387 12.46 14.21 -14.42
N GLY A 388 13.54 14.97 -14.23
CA GLY A 388 13.46 16.40 -13.93
C GLY A 388 12.72 16.71 -12.63
N VAL A 389 12.79 15.81 -11.64
CA VAL A 389 12.14 15.98 -10.34
C VAL A 389 13.11 16.52 -9.28
N ASP A 390 12.58 16.96 -8.14
CA ASP A 390 13.39 17.48 -7.03
C ASP A 390 14.36 16.41 -6.49
N LYS A 391 15.53 16.84 -6.01
CA LYS A 391 16.58 15.96 -5.45
C LYS A 391 16.12 15.15 -4.23
N GLU A 392 15.08 15.61 -3.52
CA GLU A 392 14.47 14.94 -2.37
C GLU A 392 13.25 14.09 -2.77
N THR A 393 12.93 14.01 -4.08
CA THR A 393 11.81 13.19 -4.56
C THR A 393 12.03 11.72 -4.19
N PRO A 394 11.09 11.07 -3.48
CA PRO A 394 11.17 9.66 -3.14
C PRO A 394 11.37 8.76 -4.36
N VAL A 395 12.34 7.84 -4.29
CA VAL A 395 12.50 6.72 -5.22
C VAL A 395 12.10 5.44 -4.50
N ILE A 396 11.02 4.83 -4.93
CA ILE A 396 10.34 3.73 -4.23
C ILE A 396 10.41 2.49 -5.11
N VAL A 397 10.93 1.40 -4.55
CA VAL A 397 11.08 0.11 -5.26
C VAL A 397 10.52 -1.04 -4.41
N GLY A 398 10.39 -2.22 -4.98
CA GLY A 398 10.11 -3.51 -4.32
C GLY A 398 11.30 -4.47 -4.44
N HIS A 399 11.03 -5.71 -4.86
CA HIS A 399 11.97 -6.79 -5.22
C HIS A 399 12.88 -7.35 -4.12
N THR A 400 13.36 -6.53 -3.19
CA THR A 400 14.35 -6.94 -2.18
C THR A 400 13.92 -6.48 -0.80
N PRO A 401 13.12 -7.27 -0.07
CA PRO A 401 12.97 -7.10 1.37
C PRO A 401 14.34 -6.98 2.05
N MET A 402 14.52 -6.02 2.96
CA MET A 402 15.80 -5.86 3.67
C MET A 402 15.89 -6.75 4.91
N THR A 403 14.74 -7.06 5.50
CA THR A 403 14.54 -7.97 6.63
C THR A 403 13.23 -8.75 6.41
N ASP A 404 12.97 -9.80 7.19
CA ASP A 404 11.77 -10.64 7.03
C ASP A 404 10.59 -10.18 7.93
N ASP A 405 10.83 -9.21 8.81
CA ASP A 405 9.89 -8.75 9.85
C ASP A 405 9.20 -7.41 9.55
N ALA A 406 9.46 -6.84 8.37
CA ALA A 406 8.95 -5.53 7.98
C ALA A 406 8.36 -5.54 6.57
N THR A 407 7.57 -4.51 6.29
CA THR A 407 6.92 -4.29 4.98
C THR A 407 7.47 -3.07 4.26
N MET A 408 8.31 -2.27 4.92
CA MET A 408 8.94 -1.12 4.32
C MET A 408 10.25 -0.77 5.02
N TRP A 409 11.23 -0.38 4.21
CA TRP A 409 12.51 0.15 4.65
C TRP A 409 12.73 1.52 4.03
N SER A 410 13.10 2.49 4.86
CA SER A 410 13.37 3.86 4.43
C SER A 410 14.86 4.16 4.41
N ASP A 411 15.24 5.11 3.57
CA ASP A 411 16.63 5.55 3.36
C ASP A 411 17.60 4.39 3.11
N VAL A 412 17.14 3.40 2.33
CA VAL A 412 17.85 2.14 2.08
C VAL A 412 19.23 2.41 1.47
N GLY A 413 20.27 1.81 2.06
CA GLY A 413 21.65 2.02 1.64
C GLY A 413 22.25 3.37 2.03
N ASP A 414 21.70 4.02 3.06
CA ASP A 414 22.05 5.39 3.49
C ASP A 414 21.82 6.43 2.39
N ILE A 415 20.78 6.20 1.57
CA ILE A 415 20.38 7.07 0.47
C ILE A 415 19.07 7.77 0.85
N PRO A 416 19.11 9.09 1.14
CA PRO A 416 17.91 9.83 1.52
C PRO A 416 16.78 9.72 0.49
N ASN A 417 15.56 9.50 0.98
CA ASN A 417 14.33 9.34 0.20
C ASN A 417 14.41 8.19 -0.81
N HIS A 418 15.13 7.12 -0.47
CA HIS A 418 15.08 5.85 -1.21
C HIS A 418 14.41 4.79 -0.33
N HIS A 419 13.28 4.26 -0.80
CA HIS A 419 12.47 3.33 -0.02
C HIS A 419 12.30 2.01 -0.75
N VAL A 420 12.23 0.93 0.00
CA VAL A 420 11.81 -0.38 -0.48
C VAL A 420 10.49 -0.75 0.20
N ILE A 421 9.50 -1.21 -0.55
CA ILE A 421 8.19 -1.65 -0.05
C ILE A 421 7.93 -3.11 -0.42
N TYR A 422 7.24 -3.83 0.46
CA TYR A 422 6.87 -5.23 0.28
C TYR A 422 5.46 -5.45 0.83
N ALA A 423 4.63 -6.17 0.08
CA ALA A 423 3.21 -6.32 0.38
C ALA A 423 2.78 -7.79 0.59
N SER A 424 3.72 -8.72 0.61
CA SER A 424 3.46 -10.16 0.83
C SER A 424 3.75 -10.64 2.25
N HIS A 425 4.03 -9.73 3.20
CA HIS A 425 4.23 -10.12 4.60
C HIS A 425 2.92 -10.68 5.20
N LYS A 426 3.05 -11.73 6.02
CA LYS A 426 1.92 -12.52 6.54
C LYS A 426 1.04 -11.77 7.56
N ASP A 427 1.64 -10.91 8.39
CA ASP A 427 0.94 -10.22 9.49
C ASP A 427 0.58 -8.76 9.18
N TRP A 428 1.21 -8.17 8.16
CA TRP A 428 1.15 -6.74 7.89
C TRP A 428 1.23 -6.48 6.39
N VAL A 429 0.56 -5.43 5.91
CA VAL A 429 0.71 -4.91 4.55
C VAL A 429 1.13 -3.45 4.59
N GLY A 430 2.28 -3.15 3.98
CA GLY A 430 2.80 -1.80 3.81
C GLY A 430 2.33 -1.18 2.50
N VAL A 431 1.98 0.11 2.54
CA VAL A 431 1.63 0.90 1.36
C VAL A 431 2.29 2.28 1.49
N MET A 432 2.88 2.77 0.39
CA MET A 432 3.38 4.14 0.34
C MET A 432 2.31 5.04 -0.28
N VAL A 433 1.86 6.06 0.45
CA VAL A 433 0.67 6.85 0.12
C VAL A 433 1.00 8.33 -0.01
N GLN A 434 0.50 8.95 -1.07
CA GLN A 434 0.57 10.39 -1.22
C GLN A 434 -0.44 11.09 -0.30
N LEU A 435 0.07 11.75 0.75
CA LEU A 435 -0.69 12.61 1.65
C LEU A 435 -0.23 14.05 1.45
N GLY A 436 -1.07 14.85 0.80
CA GLY A 436 -0.72 16.20 0.37
C GLY A 436 0.46 16.22 -0.61
N HIS A 437 1.60 16.75 -0.18
CA HIS A 437 2.82 16.87 -0.99
C HIS A 437 3.90 15.84 -0.63
N LYS A 438 3.61 14.89 0.27
CA LYS A 438 4.56 13.88 0.71
C LYS A 438 4.07 12.48 0.36
N MET A 439 5.01 11.58 0.08
CA MET A 439 4.79 10.14 0.16
C MET A 439 5.06 9.71 1.60
N LEU A 440 4.09 9.05 2.23
CA LEU A 440 4.17 8.59 3.60
C LEU A 440 3.75 7.13 3.69
N PRO A 441 4.41 6.34 4.53
CA PRO A 441 4.01 4.96 4.75
C PRO A 441 2.75 4.88 5.59
N LEU A 442 1.87 3.96 5.20
CA LEU A 442 0.84 3.41 6.07
C LEU A 442 1.02 1.90 6.07
N VAL A 443 0.86 1.28 7.24
CA VAL A 443 0.95 -0.17 7.40
C VAL A 443 -0.38 -0.62 7.98
N TYR A 444 -0.98 -1.69 7.49
CA TYR A 444 -2.24 -2.25 7.99
C TYR A 444 -2.05 -3.69 8.44
N PRO A 445 -2.78 -4.19 9.45
CA PRO A 445 -2.76 -5.60 9.77
C PRO A 445 -3.27 -6.41 8.58
N ALA A 446 -2.60 -7.52 8.25
CA ALA A 446 -3.10 -8.47 7.27
C ALA A 446 -4.35 -9.16 7.83
N GLU A 447 -5.31 -9.45 6.96
CA GLU A 447 -6.60 -10.02 7.35
C GLU A 447 -7.06 -11.00 6.27
N SER A 448 -7.61 -12.15 6.66
CA SER A 448 -8.27 -13.04 5.72
C SER A 448 -9.63 -12.49 5.33
N LEU A 449 -9.72 -11.91 4.12
CA LEU A 449 -10.87 -11.17 3.62
C LEU A 449 -11.59 -11.88 2.48
N VAL A 450 -10.93 -12.77 1.72
CA VAL A 450 -11.60 -13.58 0.68
C VAL A 450 -12.79 -14.37 1.24
N PRO A 451 -12.65 -15.17 2.32
CA PRO A 451 -13.79 -15.90 2.89
C PRO A 451 -14.90 -14.98 3.37
N LEU A 452 -14.51 -13.83 3.96
CA LEU A 452 -15.46 -12.84 4.44
C LEU A 452 -16.28 -12.27 3.29
N ILE A 453 -15.65 -11.78 2.21
CA ILE A 453 -16.34 -11.25 1.03
C ILE A 453 -17.29 -12.29 0.44
N ASN A 454 -16.85 -13.54 0.32
CA ASN A 454 -17.64 -14.62 -0.26
C ASN A 454 -18.85 -15.03 0.60
N SER A 455 -18.92 -14.57 1.86
CA SER A 455 -20.06 -14.75 2.76
C SER A 455 -21.03 -13.57 2.80
N LEU A 456 -20.74 -12.46 2.11
CA LEU A 456 -21.60 -11.25 2.08
C LEU A 456 -22.73 -11.32 1.05
N ASP A 457 -22.84 -12.44 0.35
CA ASP A 457 -23.86 -12.72 -0.67
C ASP A 457 -25.25 -12.93 -0.07
#